data_AF-A0A401MK94-F1
#
_entry.id   AF-A0A401MK94-F1
#
_cell.length_a   1.000
_cell.length_b   1.000
_cell.length_c   1.000
_cell.angle_alpha   90.00
_cell.angle_beta   90.00
_cell.angle_gamma   90.00
#
_symmetry.space_group_name_H-M   'P 1'
#
loop_
_entity.id
_entity.type
_entity.pdbx_description
1 polymer ?
#
loop_
_entity_poly.entity_id
_entity_poly.type
_entity_poly.pdbx_seq_one_letter_code
_entity_poly.pdbx_strand_id
1 'polypeptide(L)'
;MTQHLSGGPVLVVTKELDPAADLVVDELTIRHVPVMRFDTGDFPLTVSLSVEHAAAPWAGVLADEYRSVRLEEVRAVYYRRPRLPAVSEHIEEPHRSWSGEQALAGLLGTL
;
A
#
# COMPACT_ATOMS: atom_id res chain seq x y z
N MET A 1 27.14 -9.82 -3.95
CA MET A 1 26.58 -10.71 -4.99
C MET A 1 25.34 -11.36 -4.39
N THR A 2 24.23 -10.62 -4.39
CA THR A 2 22.96 -11.09 -3.79
C THR A 2 22.08 -11.50 -4.95
N GLN A 3 21.77 -12.79 -5.01
CA GLN A 3 20.99 -13.37 -6.10
C GLN A 3 19.56 -12.83 -6.02
N HIS A 4 19.14 -12.03 -7.01
CA HIS A 4 17.73 -11.71 -7.27
C HIS A 4 17.04 -12.98 -7.80
N LEU A 5 16.70 -13.90 -6.92
CA LEU A 5 15.80 -14.99 -7.25
C LEU A 5 14.40 -14.58 -6.76
N SER A 6 13.44 -14.57 -7.69
CA SER A 6 12.04 -14.07 -7.58
C SER A 6 11.91 -12.54 -7.69
N GLY A 7 11.14 -12.07 -8.69
CA GLY A 7 10.78 -10.65 -8.78
C GLY A 7 10.01 -10.23 -7.53
N GLY A 8 10.29 -9.05 -7.01
CA GLY A 8 9.73 -8.59 -5.74
C GLY A 8 8.20 -8.48 -5.70
N PRO A 9 7.61 -8.12 -4.55
CA PRO A 9 6.17 -8.14 -4.37
C PRO A 9 5.42 -7.20 -5.31
N VAL A 10 4.19 -7.58 -5.64
CA VAL A 10 3.20 -6.69 -6.27
C VAL A 10 2.30 -6.13 -5.18
N LEU A 11 2.17 -4.80 -5.13
CA LEU A 11 1.17 -4.15 -4.31
C LEU A 11 -0.18 -4.22 -5.01
N VAL A 12 -1.21 -4.75 -4.33
CA VAL A 12 -2.59 -4.77 -4.83
C VAL A 12 -3.41 -3.80 -4.00
N VAL A 13 -3.73 -2.64 -4.59
CA VAL A 13 -4.36 -1.52 -3.90
C VAL A 13 -5.85 -1.48 -4.24
N THR A 14 -6.67 -1.99 -3.34
CA THR A 14 -8.11 -2.13 -3.55
C THR A 14 -8.85 -2.30 -2.23
N LYS A 15 -10.15 -2.05 -2.26
CA LYS A 15 -11.04 -2.26 -1.12
C LYS A 15 -11.32 -3.73 -0.81
N GLU A 16 -11.88 -3.95 0.37
CA GLU A 16 -12.45 -5.25 0.75
C GLU A 16 -13.54 -5.70 -0.25
N LEU A 17 -13.69 -7.02 -0.39
CA LEU A 17 -14.72 -7.65 -1.23
C LEU A 17 -14.69 -7.14 -2.69
N ASP A 18 -13.53 -7.26 -3.34
CA ASP A 18 -13.32 -6.95 -4.75
C ASP A 18 -12.97 -8.21 -5.57
N PRO A 19 -13.98 -8.92 -6.13
CA PRO A 19 -13.77 -10.22 -6.79
C PRO A 19 -12.78 -10.21 -7.95
N ALA A 20 -12.70 -9.11 -8.70
CA ALA A 20 -11.76 -9.04 -9.81
C ALA A 20 -10.32 -8.74 -9.34
N ALA A 21 -10.12 -8.25 -8.11
CA ALA A 21 -8.80 -8.19 -7.52
C ALA A 21 -8.39 -9.56 -6.98
N ASP A 22 -9.34 -10.35 -6.47
CA ASP A 22 -9.10 -11.74 -6.05
C ASP A 22 -8.54 -12.56 -7.23
N LEU A 23 -9.14 -12.45 -8.42
CA LEU A 23 -8.63 -13.12 -9.64
C LEU A 23 -7.19 -12.72 -9.99
N VAL A 24 -6.81 -11.46 -9.77
CA VAL A 24 -5.44 -11.00 -10.01
C VAL A 24 -4.48 -11.56 -8.95
N VAL A 25 -4.90 -11.57 -7.67
CA VAL A 25 -4.11 -12.16 -6.58
C VAL A 25 -3.93 -13.67 -6.81
N ASP A 26 -4.96 -14.37 -7.26
CA ASP A 26 -4.90 -15.80 -7.59
C ASP A 26 -3.88 -16.06 -8.70
N GLU A 27 -3.92 -15.30 -9.79
CA GLU A 27 -2.97 -15.44 -10.90
C GLU A 27 -1.53 -15.12 -10.47
N LEU A 28 -1.32 -14.10 -9.64
CA LEU A 28 -0.01 -13.78 -9.06
C LEU A 28 0.49 -14.91 -8.16
N THR A 29 -0.41 -15.50 -7.37
CA THR A 29 -0.11 -16.63 -6.48
C THR A 29 0.28 -17.88 -7.29
N ILE A 30 -0.44 -18.21 -8.36
CA ILE A 30 -0.12 -19.31 -9.30
C ILE A 30 1.29 -19.11 -9.89
N ARG A 31 1.67 -17.87 -10.18
CA ARG A 31 2.99 -17.50 -10.70
C ARG A 31 4.07 -17.37 -9.62
N HIS A 32 3.74 -17.66 -8.36
CA HIS A 32 4.63 -17.54 -7.22
C HIS A 32 5.19 -16.11 -7.04
N VAL A 33 4.37 -15.10 -7.37
CA VAL A 33 4.70 -13.68 -7.15
C VAL A 33 4.15 -13.26 -5.78
N PRO A 34 4.99 -12.75 -4.87
CA PRO A 34 4.53 -12.25 -3.58
C PRO A 34 3.55 -11.08 -3.75
N VAL A 35 2.55 -11.01 -2.88
CA VAL A 35 1.51 -9.96 -2.91
C VAL A 35 1.36 -9.34 -1.54
N MET A 36 1.34 -8.01 -1.50
CA MET A 36 0.78 -7.25 -0.38
C MET A 36 -0.48 -6.55 -0.86
N ARG A 37 -1.63 -6.98 -0.33
CA ARG A 37 -2.92 -6.36 -0.59
C ARG A 37 -3.32 -5.48 0.57
N PHE A 38 -3.71 -4.25 0.28
CA PHE A 38 -4.23 -3.31 1.27
C PHE A 38 -5.22 -2.33 0.60
N ASP A 39 -6.02 -1.67 1.43
CA ASP A 39 -6.87 -0.56 1.02
C ASP A 39 -6.28 0.76 1.53
N THR A 40 -6.29 1.81 0.71
CA THR A 40 -5.85 3.13 1.17
C THR A 40 -6.78 3.70 2.24
N GLY A 41 -8.03 3.24 2.31
CA GLY A 41 -8.96 3.59 3.38
C GLY A 41 -8.54 3.10 4.77
N ASP A 42 -7.63 2.13 4.84
CA ASP A 42 -7.12 1.59 6.10
C ASP A 42 -5.88 2.36 6.60
N PHE A 43 -5.31 3.23 5.77
CA PHE A 43 -4.27 4.18 6.17
C PHE A 43 -4.91 5.48 6.67
N PRO A 44 -4.51 6.03 7.83
CA PRO A 44 -3.40 5.61 8.70
C PRO A 44 -3.82 4.75 9.91
N LEU A 45 -5.03 4.19 9.94
CA LEU A 45 -5.58 3.54 11.13
C LEU A 45 -4.97 2.16 11.42
N THR A 46 -4.84 1.33 10.39
CA THR A 46 -4.33 -0.05 10.51
C THR A 46 -3.23 -0.36 9.49
N VAL A 47 -3.03 0.51 8.50
CA VAL A 47 -1.87 0.52 7.61
C VAL A 47 -0.93 1.64 8.04
N SER A 48 0.37 1.34 8.06
CA SER A 48 1.45 2.28 8.34
C SER A 48 2.40 2.39 7.16
N LEU A 49 2.96 3.58 6.98
CA LEU A 49 3.91 3.91 5.92
C LEU A 49 5.05 4.73 6.53
N SER A 50 6.28 4.26 6.37
CA SER A 50 7.49 4.99 6.77
C SER A 50 8.45 5.01 5.60
N VAL A 51 8.80 6.21 5.11
CA VAL A 51 9.56 6.37 3.86
C VAL A 51 10.57 7.50 3.95
N GLU A 52 11.70 7.30 3.29
CA GLU A 52 12.73 8.31 3.09
C GLU A 52 12.85 8.65 1.61
N HIS A 53 12.76 9.95 1.30
CA HIS A 53 13.03 10.50 -0.03
C HIS A 53 14.47 11.03 -0.10
N ALA A 54 15.46 10.15 0.07
CA ALA A 54 16.87 10.53 -0.02
C ALA A 54 17.38 10.50 -1.48
N ALA A 55 16.96 9.50 -2.26
CA ALA A 55 17.18 9.33 -3.69
C ALA A 55 16.11 8.38 -4.24
N ALA A 56 15.88 8.37 -5.57
CA ALA A 56 15.04 7.35 -6.19
C ALA A 56 15.80 6.00 -6.25
N PRO A 57 15.12 4.85 -6.05
CA PRO A 57 13.70 4.70 -5.69
C PRO A 57 13.41 5.02 -4.22
N TRP A 58 12.14 5.25 -3.88
CA TRP A 58 11.67 5.34 -2.48
C TRP A 58 12.21 4.15 -1.66
N ALA A 59 12.78 4.45 -0.49
CA ALA A 59 13.19 3.44 0.47
C ALA A 59 12.32 3.54 1.72
N GLY A 60 11.77 2.41 2.17
CA GLY A 60 10.84 2.43 3.30
C GLY A 60 10.03 1.17 3.46
N VAL A 61 9.11 1.19 4.42
CA VAL A 61 8.25 0.06 4.75
C VAL A 61 6.79 0.49 4.71
N LEU A 62 5.98 -0.30 4.02
CA LEU A 62 4.53 -0.30 4.15
C LEU A 62 4.14 -1.56 4.94
N ALA A 63 3.31 -1.42 5.97
CA ALA A 63 2.93 -2.53 6.83
C ALA A 63 1.46 -2.44 7.29
N ASP A 64 0.81 -3.59 7.42
CA ASP A 64 -0.42 -3.77 8.19
C ASP A 64 -0.12 -4.58 9.47
N GLU A 65 -1.16 -5.04 10.18
CA GLU A 65 -1.00 -5.85 11.40
C GLU A 65 -0.23 -7.16 11.19
N TYR A 66 -0.27 -7.73 9.99
CA TYR A 66 0.20 -9.09 9.72
C TYR A 66 1.36 -9.18 8.73
N ARG A 67 1.52 -8.15 7.89
CA ARG A 67 2.38 -8.19 6.69
C ARG A 67 3.11 -6.86 6.54
N SER A 68 4.29 -6.94 5.95
CA SER A 68 5.05 -5.75 5.57
C SER A 68 5.79 -5.99 4.25
N VAL A 69 6.12 -4.88 3.59
CA VAL A 69 6.93 -4.86 2.38
C VAL A 69 7.90 -3.70 2.42
N ARG A 70 9.11 -3.94 1.91
CA ARG A 70 10.09 -2.90 1.63
C ARG A 70 9.76 -2.28 0.26
N LEU A 71 9.56 -0.97 0.22
CA LEU A 71 9.12 -0.29 -1.00
C LEU A 71 10.13 -0.39 -2.14
N GLU A 72 11.42 -0.38 -1.81
CA GLU A 72 12.50 -0.56 -2.78
C GLU A 72 12.55 -1.96 -3.40
N GLU A 73 11.82 -2.93 -2.84
CA GLU A 73 11.67 -4.28 -3.39
C GLU A 73 10.39 -4.44 -4.22
N VAL A 74 9.44 -3.50 -4.13
CA VAL A 74 8.17 -3.57 -4.86
C VAL A 74 8.44 -3.51 -6.35
N ARG A 75 7.92 -4.50 -7.09
CA ARG A 75 8.15 -4.59 -8.55
C ARG A 75 7.10 -3.87 -9.37
N ALA A 76 5.88 -3.74 -8.84
CA ALA A 76 4.73 -3.16 -9.53
C ALA A 76 3.59 -2.88 -8.54
N VAL A 77 2.71 -1.95 -8.93
CA VAL A 77 1.48 -1.62 -8.20
C VAL A 77 0.29 -1.86 -9.12
N TYR A 78 -0.64 -2.72 -8.69
CA TYR A 78 -1.97 -2.87 -9.27
C TYR A 78 -2.95 -1.98 -8.51
N TYR A 79 -3.12 -0.74 -8.99
CA TYR A 79 -4.01 0.25 -8.41
C TYR A 79 -5.40 0.19 -9.04
N ARG A 80 -6.44 -0.15 -8.25
CA ARG A 80 -7.77 -0.42 -8.81
C ARG A 80 -8.89 0.43 -8.22
N ARG A 81 -9.39 0.06 -7.05
CA ARG A 81 -10.58 0.68 -6.44
C ARG A 81 -10.46 0.78 -4.91
N PRO A 82 -9.39 1.38 -4.38
CA PRO A 82 -9.32 1.61 -2.95
C PRO A 82 -10.34 2.68 -2.51
N ARG A 83 -10.70 2.67 -1.23
CA ARG A 83 -11.42 3.77 -0.56
C ARG A 83 -10.45 4.92 -0.31
N LEU A 84 -10.95 6.15 -0.19
CA LEU A 84 -10.12 7.25 0.30
C LEU A 84 -9.66 6.98 1.74
N PRO A 85 -8.46 7.43 2.14
CA PRO A 85 -7.98 7.36 3.52
C PRO A 85 -9.03 7.80 4.53
N ALA A 86 -9.24 6.98 5.54
CA ALA A 86 -10.11 7.30 6.67
C ALA A 86 -9.25 7.64 7.88
N VAL A 87 -9.46 8.81 8.45
CA VAL A 87 -8.83 9.23 9.71
C VAL A 87 -9.83 9.13 10.86
N SER A 88 -9.34 9.13 12.10
CA SER A 88 -10.20 8.98 13.29
C SER A 88 -11.35 9.99 13.33
N GLU A 89 -12.56 9.51 13.59
CA GLU A 89 -13.76 10.34 13.77
C GLU A 89 -13.70 11.22 15.03
N HIS A 90 -12.71 11.01 15.90
CA HIS A 90 -12.48 11.84 17.08
C HIS A 90 -11.71 13.13 16.76
N ILE A 91 -11.18 13.26 15.54
CA ILE A 91 -10.53 14.49 15.08
C ILE A 91 -11.63 15.45 14.63
N GLU A 92 -11.66 16.67 15.17
CA GLU A 92 -12.63 17.70 14.77
C GLU A 92 -12.25 18.38 13.44
N GLU A 93 -13.24 18.98 12.77
CA GLU A 93 -12.95 19.84 11.62
C GLU A 93 -12.27 21.15 12.07
N PRO A 94 -11.37 21.74 11.25
CA PRO A 94 -10.99 21.32 9.89
C PRO A 94 -9.85 20.27 9.84
N HIS A 95 -9.33 19.86 11.01
CA HIS A 95 -8.15 18.99 11.08
C HIS A 95 -8.41 17.60 10.50
N ARG A 96 -9.64 17.10 10.58
CA ARG A 96 -10.03 15.83 9.98
C ARG A 96 -9.89 15.85 8.45
N SER A 97 -10.48 16.84 7.78
CA SER A 97 -10.36 17.01 6.33
C SER A 97 -8.90 17.15 5.91
N TRP A 98 -8.14 18.03 6.59
CA TRP A 98 -6.72 18.20 6.32
C TRP A 98 -5.92 16.91 6.49
N SER A 99 -6.18 16.13 7.55
CA SER A 99 -5.48 14.87 7.79
C SER A 99 -5.78 13.82 6.72
N GLY A 100 -7.03 13.76 6.23
CA GLY A 100 -7.40 12.90 5.10
C GLY A 100 -6.67 13.28 3.82
N GLU A 101 -6.55 14.58 3.51
CA GLU A 101 -5.79 15.08 2.36
C GLU A 101 -4.30 14.75 2.48
N GLN A 102 -3.70 14.96 3.66
CA GLN A 102 -2.29 14.60 3.89
C GLN A 102 -2.05 13.09 3.79
N ALA A 103 -2.98 12.28 4.31
CA ALA A 103 -2.88 10.83 4.23
C ALA A 103 -2.91 10.34 2.77
N LEU A 104 -3.81 10.91 1.95
CA LEU A 104 -3.90 10.61 0.53
C LEU A 104 -2.64 11.07 -0.21
N ALA A 105 -2.18 12.30 0.02
CA ALA A 105 -1.01 12.85 -0.63
C ALA A 105 0.28 12.09 -0.29
N GLY A 106 0.48 11.74 0.99
CA GLY A 106 1.66 11.00 1.43
C GLY A 106 1.72 9.59 0.84
N LEU A 107 0.58 8.88 0.80
CA LEU A 107 0.53 7.53 0.27
C LEU A 107 0.63 7.51 -1.27
N LEU A 108 -0.16 8.31 -1.98
CA LEU A 108 -0.10 8.36 -3.45
C LEU A 108 1.17 9.00 -3.99
N GLY A 109 1.84 9.87 -3.23
CA GLY A 109 3.15 10.41 -3.61
C GLY A 109 4.28 9.39 -3.53
N THR A 110 4.04 8.24 -2.90
CA THR A 110 5.05 7.20 -2.65
C THR A 110 4.92 5.99 -3.60
N LEU A 111 3.69 5.55 -3.88
CA LEU A 111 3.39 4.31 -4.62
C LEU A 111 3.77 4.36 -6.11
#